data_AF-A0AAJ0GEX7-F1
#
_entry.id   AF-A0AAJ0GEX7-F1
#
_cell.length_a   1.000
_cell.length_b   1.000
_cell.length_c   1.000
_cell.angle_alpha   90.00
_cell.angle_beta   90.00
_cell.angle_gamma   90.00
#
_symmetry.space_group_name_H-M   'P 1'
#
loop_
_entity.id
_entity.type
_entity.pdbx_description
1 polymer ?
#
loop_
_entity_poly.entity_id
_entity_poly.type
_entity_poly.pdbx_seq_one_letter_code
_entity_poly.pdbx_strand_id
1 'polypeptide(L)'
;MAATSHQYVAVVLAVEGMFANVGGAVGETVASAIWTGVFPHRLREFLPQDMKSEWATIYEDLTEQLSYPIGSPTRTAIIEAYGATQRLMLIASTTVLVLAVAAVIVRRDINVKNHKQVKGRVW
;
A
#
# COMPACT_ATOMS: atom_id res chain seq x y z
N MET A 1 6.16 21.57 -10.03
CA MET A 1 7.31 22.30 -10.61
C MET A 1 7.03 23.77 -10.97
N ALA A 2 5.79 24.17 -11.26
CA ALA A 2 5.47 25.60 -11.55
C ALA A 2 5.83 26.59 -10.43
N ALA A 3 5.98 26.10 -9.20
CA ALA A 3 6.34 26.91 -8.02
C ALA A 3 7.83 27.30 -7.94
N THR A 4 8.71 26.76 -8.79
CA THR A 4 10.17 26.98 -8.70
C THR A 4 10.81 27.27 -10.05
N SER A 5 12.00 27.87 -10.03
CA SER A 5 12.84 28.08 -11.22
C SER A 5 13.48 26.77 -11.68
N HIS A 6 13.76 26.64 -12.99
CA HIS A 6 14.28 25.41 -13.60
C HIS A 6 15.54 24.87 -12.92
N GLN A 7 16.44 25.77 -12.51
CA GLN A 7 17.68 25.44 -11.79
C GLN A 7 17.49 24.65 -10.48
N TYR A 8 16.31 24.73 -9.84
CA TYR A 8 16.03 24.07 -8.57
C TYR A 8 15.09 22.86 -8.71
N VAL A 9 14.70 22.48 -9.92
CA VAL A 9 13.76 21.36 -10.15
C VAL A 9 14.30 20.05 -9.61
N ALA A 10 15.59 19.75 -9.83
CA ALA A 10 16.22 18.53 -9.33
C ALA A 10 16.17 18.45 -7.79
N VAL A 11 16.44 19.55 -7.11
CA VAL A 11 16.39 19.63 -5.63
C VAL A 11 14.97 19.42 -5.14
N VAL A 12 13.98 20.05 -5.77
CA VAL A 12 12.56 19.89 -5.39
C VAL A 12 12.09 18.44 -5.59
N LEU A 13 12.49 17.79 -6.69
CA LEU A 13 12.19 16.38 -6.95
C LEU A 13 12.86 15.45 -5.93
N ALA A 14 14.10 15.73 -5.54
CA ALA A 14 14.79 14.95 -4.51
C ALA A 14 14.05 15.03 -3.17
N VAL A 15 13.60 16.24 -2.78
CA VAL A 15 12.82 16.44 -1.56
C VAL A 15 11.45 15.75 -1.65
N GLU A 16 10.75 15.85 -2.78
CA GLU A 16 9.49 15.12 -3.03
C GLU A 16 9.68 13.61 -2.90
N GLY A 17 10.74 13.07 -3.51
CA GLY A 17 11.11 11.65 -3.40
C GLY A 17 11.43 11.22 -1.96
N MET A 18 12.08 12.08 -1.17
CA MET A 18 12.31 11.81 0.25
C MET A 18 10.97 11.65 1.01
N PHE A 19 10.03 12.56 0.81
CA PHE A 19 8.70 12.46 1.44
C PHE A 19 7.91 11.25 0.94
N ALA A 20 8.02 10.90 -0.34
CA ALA A 20 7.39 9.70 -0.89
C ALA A 20 7.93 8.42 -0.23
N ASN A 21 9.24 8.33 0.00
CA ASN A 21 9.85 7.21 0.72
C ASN A 21 9.37 7.12 2.17
N VAL A 22 9.29 8.26 2.88
CA VAL A 22 8.74 8.29 4.25
C VAL A 22 7.28 7.82 4.27
N GLY A 23 6.47 8.30 3.34
CA GLY A 23 5.08 7.86 3.18
C GLY A 23 4.97 6.36 2.90
N GLY A 24 5.84 5.83 2.04
CA GLY A 24 5.94 4.39 1.74
C GLY A 24 6.23 3.56 2.98
N ALA A 25 7.23 3.95 3.77
CA ALA A 25 7.60 3.25 5.00
C ALA A 25 6.47 3.24 6.05
N VAL A 26 5.74 4.36 6.19
CA VAL A 26 4.56 4.44 7.06
C VAL A 26 3.45 3.50 6.57
N GLY A 27 3.17 3.50 5.26
CA GLY A 27 2.18 2.62 4.66
C GLY A 27 2.50 1.14 4.86
N GLU A 28 3.76 0.76 4.66
CA GLU A 28 4.24 -0.61 4.87
C GLU A 28 4.13 -1.03 6.34
N THR A 29 4.41 -0.14 7.28
CA THR A 29 4.25 -0.39 8.72
C THR A 29 2.78 -0.67 9.07
N VAL A 30 1.85 0.14 8.55
CA VAL A 30 0.40 -0.06 8.77
C VAL A 30 -0.07 -1.38 8.14
N ALA A 31 0.39 -1.68 6.93
CA ALA A 31 0.06 -2.94 6.26
C ALA A 31 0.58 -4.14 7.07
N SER A 32 1.83 -4.10 7.56
CA SER A 32 2.39 -5.15 8.41
C SER A 32 1.61 -5.33 9.72
N ALA A 33 1.19 -4.23 10.36
CA ALA A 33 0.37 -4.29 11.57
C ALA A 33 -1.00 -4.94 11.31
N ILE A 34 -1.64 -4.62 10.19
CA ILE A 34 -2.91 -5.26 9.79
C ILE A 34 -2.69 -6.73 9.49
N TRP A 35 -1.63 -7.08 8.74
CA TRP A 35 -1.31 -8.45 8.38
C TRP A 35 -1.16 -9.33 9.62
N THR A 36 -0.25 -8.95 10.51
CA THR A 36 0.09 -9.69 11.73
C THR A 36 -1.07 -9.75 12.72
N GLY A 37 -1.92 -8.73 12.78
CA GLY A 37 -3.07 -8.69 13.68
C GLY A 37 -4.32 -9.42 13.16
N VAL A 38 -4.57 -9.40 11.86
CA VAL A 38 -5.83 -9.87 11.26
C VAL A 38 -5.70 -11.23 10.59
N PHE A 39 -4.64 -11.44 9.82
CA PHE A 39 -4.52 -12.65 8.99
C PHE A 39 -4.50 -13.94 9.84
N PRO A 40 -3.70 -14.05 10.93
CA PRO A 40 -3.74 -15.24 11.78
C PRO A 40 -5.10 -15.50 12.41
N HIS A 41 -5.83 -14.44 12.77
CA HIS A 41 -7.16 -14.56 13.36
C HIS A 41 -8.17 -15.11 12.34
N ARG A 42 -8.17 -14.56 11.13
CA ARG A 42 -9.03 -15.01 10.03
C ARG A 42 -8.68 -16.41 9.57
N LEU A 43 -7.40 -16.76 9.54
CA LEU A 43 -6.94 -18.09 9.20
C LEU A 43 -7.50 -19.15 10.18
N ARG A 44 -7.44 -18.90 11.50
CA ARG A 44 -8.04 -19.80 12.51
C ARG A 44 -9.55 -19.91 12.40
N GLU A 45 -10.22 -18.85 11.96
CA GLU A 45 -11.67 -18.80 11.80
C GLU A 45 -12.14 -19.65 10.61
N PHE A 46 -11.49 -19.50 9.46
CA PHE A 46 -11.87 -20.16 8.21
C PHE A 46 -11.32 -21.58 8.07
N LEU A 47 -10.21 -21.93 8.74
CA LEU A 47 -9.65 -23.27 8.65
C LEU A 47 -10.65 -24.33 9.14
N PRO A 48 -10.75 -25.48 8.44
CA PRO A 48 -11.58 -26.59 8.89
C PRO A 48 -11.03 -27.19 10.19
N GLN A 49 -11.91 -27.79 11.01
CA GLN A 49 -11.63 -28.18 12.40
C GLN A 49 -10.41 -29.10 12.55
N ASP A 50 -10.16 -29.94 11.55
CA ASP A 50 -9.03 -30.86 11.43
C ASP A 50 -7.69 -30.14 11.26
N MET A 51 -7.68 -28.96 10.64
CA MET A 51 -6.46 -28.19 10.35
C MET A 51 -6.29 -26.96 11.24
N LYS A 52 -7.20 -26.74 12.20
CA LYS A 52 -7.15 -25.58 13.10
C LYS A 52 -5.94 -25.55 14.02
N SER A 53 -5.29 -26.69 14.31
CA SER A 53 -4.05 -26.73 15.09
C SER A 53 -2.85 -26.23 14.27
N GLU A 54 -2.85 -26.50 12.96
CA GLU A 54 -1.75 -26.21 12.03
C GLU A 54 -1.75 -24.76 11.53
N TRP A 55 -2.67 -23.91 12.02
CA TRP A 55 -2.79 -22.52 11.57
C TRP A 55 -1.47 -21.73 11.66
N ALA A 56 -0.61 -22.05 12.63
CA ALA A 56 0.66 -21.36 12.84
C ALA A 56 1.68 -21.75 11.77
N THR A 57 1.82 -23.05 11.50
CA THR A 57 2.68 -23.59 10.44
C THR A 57 2.27 -23.02 9.08
N ILE A 58 0.96 -23.07 8.80
CA ILE A 58 0.37 -22.51 7.58
C ILE A 58 0.62 -20.99 7.50
N TYR A 59 0.58 -20.26 8.60
CA TYR A 59 0.85 -18.81 8.60
C TYR A 59 2.31 -18.48 8.29
N GLU A 60 3.25 -19.25 8.85
CA GLU A 60 4.68 -18.98 8.79
C GLU A 60 5.32 -19.43 7.47
N ASP A 61 4.78 -20.47 6.81
CA ASP A 61 5.34 -21.02 5.57
C ASP A 61 4.40 -20.90 4.36
N LEU A 62 4.78 -20.03 3.42
CA LEU A 62 4.10 -19.91 2.13
C LEU A 62 4.19 -21.20 1.29
N THR A 63 5.27 -21.97 1.41
CA THR A 63 5.42 -23.24 0.70
C THR A 63 4.35 -24.23 1.13
N GLU A 64 4.07 -24.30 2.44
CA GLU A 64 3.01 -25.14 2.98
C GLU A 64 1.64 -24.68 2.47
N GLN A 65 1.34 -23.37 2.51
CA GLN A 65 0.10 -22.83 1.96
C GLN A 65 -0.14 -23.21 0.49
N LEU A 66 0.94 -23.18 -0.31
CA LEU A 66 0.88 -23.49 -1.75
C LEU A 66 0.81 -25.00 -2.02
N SER A 67 1.27 -25.83 -1.08
CA SER A 67 1.25 -27.30 -1.21
C SER A 67 -0.17 -27.87 -1.25
N TYR A 68 -1.14 -27.21 -0.61
CA TYR A 68 -2.54 -27.67 -0.62
C TYR A 68 -3.16 -27.49 -2.01
N PRO A 69 -3.80 -28.52 -2.58
CA PRO A 69 -4.37 -28.44 -3.92
C PRO A 69 -5.50 -27.41 -4.00
N ILE A 70 -5.58 -26.73 -5.14
CA ILE A 70 -6.65 -25.77 -5.45
C ILE A 70 -7.99 -26.52 -5.43
N GLY A 71 -8.97 -25.96 -4.72
CA GLY A 71 -10.29 -26.59 -4.51
C GLY A 71 -10.39 -27.46 -3.25
N SER A 72 -9.29 -27.71 -2.52
CA SER A 72 -9.39 -28.30 -1.19
C SER A 72 -10.04 -27.33 -0.19
N PRO A 73 -10.71 -27.82 0.86
CA PRO A 73 -11.27 -26.98 1.92
C PRO A 73 -10.21 -26.08 2.57
N THR A 74 -9.02 -26.63 2.85
CA THR A 74 -7.89 -25.90 3.43
C THR A 74 -7.41 -24.78 2.51
N ARG A 75 -7.20 -25.05 1.21
CA ARG A 75 -6.76 -24.02 0.25
C ARG A 75 -7.81 -22.92 0.05
N THR A 76 -9.09 -23.28 0.07
CA THR A 76 -10.20 -22.32 -0.03
C THR A 76 -10.25 -21.41 1.19
N ALA A 77 -10.12 -21.99 2.39
CA ALA A 77 -10.06 -21.23 3.65
C ALA A 77 -8.87 -20.26 3.69
N ILE A 78 -7.69 -20.68 3.21
CA ILE A 78 -6.51 -19.80 3.11
C ILE A 78 -6.81 -18.63 2.17
N ILE A 79 -7.35 -18.90 0.97
CA ILE A 79 -7.70 -17.84 0.00
C ILE A 79 -8.71 -16.85 0.59
N GLU A 80 -9.72 -17.35 1.31
CA GLU A 80 -10.72 -16.52 1.97
C GLU A 80 -10.09 -15.65 3.08
N ALA A 81 -9.20 -16.21 3.90
CA ALA A 81 -8.44 -15.46 4.90
C ALA A 81 -7.57 -14.35 4.27
N TYR A 82 -6.92 -14.63 3.15
CA TYR A 82 -6.17 -13.66 2.35
C TYR A 82 -7.09 -12.54 1.86
N GLY A 83 -8.20 -12.88 1.22
CA GLY A 83 -9.15 -11.90 0.68
C GLY A 83 -9.75 -11.02 1.77
N ALA A 84 -10.10 -11.60 2.91
CA ALA A 84 -10.67 -10.88 4.03
C ALA A 84 -9.65 -9.92 4.69
N THR A 85 -8.37 -10.28 4.70
CA THR A 85 -7.28 -9.42 5.21
C THR A 85 -6.94 -8.32 4.21
N GLN A 86 -6.77 -8.65 2.92
CA GLN A 86 -6.50 -7.68 1.86
C GLN A 86 -7.62 -6.65 1.74
N ARG A 87 -8.88 -7.05 1.90
CA ARG A 87 -10.01 -6.12 1.92
C ARG A 87 -9.84 -5.04 3.00
N LEU A 88 -9.39 -5.40 4.19
CA LEU A 88 -9.14 -4.44 5.27
C LEU A 88 -7.95 -3.52 4.97
N MET A 89 -6.88 -4.06 4.37
CA MET A 89 -5.75 -3.25 3.92
C MET A 89 -6.13 -2.22 2.84
N LEU A 90 -6.99 -2.62 1.91
CA LEU A 90 -7.50 -1.74 0.85
C LEU A 90 -8.41 -0.65 1.41
N ILE A 91 -9.27 -0.99 2.38
CA ILE A 91 -10.11 0.00 3.07
C ILE A 91 -9.22 1.03 3.78
N ALA A 92 -8.24 0.58 4.57
CA ALA A 92 -7.31 1.46 5.27
C ALA A 92 -6.56 2.39 4.30
N SER A 93 -6.01 1.84 3.21
CA SER A 93 -5.32 2.62 2.18
C SER A 93 -6.24 3.65 1.51
N THR A 94 -7.49 3.28 1.22
CA THR A 94 -8.48 4.17 0.60
C THR A 94 -8.86 5.32 1.52
N THR A 95 -9.01 5.05 2.83
CA THR A 95 -9.27 6.11 3.82
C THR A 95 -8.14 7.12 3.89
N VAL A 96 -6.88 6.66 3.83
CA VAL A 96 -5.71 7.57 3.81
C VAL A 96 -5.68 8.40 2.52
N LEU A 97 -6.09 7.84 1.38
CA LEU A 97 -6.15 8.58 0.11
C LEU A 97 -7.06 9.81 0.17
N VAL A 98 -8.10 9.81 1.01
CA VAL A 98 -8.96 10.99 1.22
C VAL A 98 -8.15 12.20 1.69
N LEU A 99 -7.11 11.99 2.51
CA LEU A 99 -6.23 13.06 2.96
C LEU A 99 -5.43 13.65 1.80
N ALA A 100 -5.05 12.84 0.80
CA ALA A 100 -4.37 13.33 -0.40
C ALA A 100 -5.28 14.25 -1.22
N VAL A 101 -6.58 13.92 -1.33
CA VAL A 101 -7.56 14.80 -1.99
C VAL A 101 -7.67 16.14 -1.27
N ALA A 102 -7.78 16.12 0.06
CA ALA A 102 -7.80 17.34 0.86
C ALA A 102 -6.51 18.17 0.68
N ALA A 103 -5.34 17.52 0.66
CA ALA A 103 -4.06 18.18 0.43
C ALA A 103 -3.97 18.85 -0.96
N VAL A 104 -4.59 18.27 -1.99
CA VAL A 104 -4.69 18.87 -3.32
C VAL A 104 -5.58 20.12 -3.30
N ILE A 105 -6.71 20.08 -2.59
CA ILE A 105 -7.63 21.22 -2.47
C ILE A 105 -6.96 22.41 -1.77
N VAL A 106 -6.11 22.15 -0.77
CA VAL A 106 -5.40 23.21 -0.02
C VAL A 106 -4.23 23.82 -0.81
N ARG A 107 -3.70 23.14 -1.83
CA ARG A 107 -2.59 23.69 -2.63
C ARG A 107 -3.02 24.98 -3.32
N ARG A 108 -2.13 25.97 -3.27
CA ARG A 108 -2.30 27.23 -3.98
C ARG A 108 -2.38 26.96 -5.49
N ASP A 109 -3.40 27.54 -6.12
CA ASP A 109 -3.49 27.57 -7.58
C ASP A 109 -2.41 28.50 -8.14
N ILE A 110 -1.51 27.94 -8.96
CA ILE A 110 -0.40 28.66 -9.58
C ILE A 110 -0.77 28.89 -11.03
N ASN A 111 -0.99 30.17 -11.39
CA ASN A 111 -1.33 30.54 -12.75
C ASN A 111 -0.13 30.40 -13.69
N VAL A 112 -0.05 29.25 -14.36
CA VAL A 112 1.00 28.91 -15.33
C VAL A 112 0.99 29.77 -16.60
N LYS A 113 -0.09 30.51 -16.91
CA LYS A 113 -0.17 31.33 -18.13
C LYS A 113 0.81 32.51 -18.13
N ASN A 114 1.18 32.99 -16.95
CA ASN A 114 2.12 34.11 -16.79
C ASN A 114 3.58 33.63 -16.64
N HIS A 115 3.84 32.32 -16.62
CA HIS A 115 5.20 31.79 -16.55
C HIS A 115 5.83 31.82 -17.95
N LYS A 116 6.84 32.68 -18.10
CA LYS A 116 7.59 32.84 -19.35
C LYS A 116 8.43 31.57 -19.61
N GLN A 117 7.92 30.68 -20.45
CA GLN A 117 8.62 29.47 -20.86
C GLN A 117 9.88 29.85 -21.67
N VAL A 118 11.05 29.39 -21.22
CA VAL A 118 12.32 29.66 -21.91
C VAL A 118 12.29 28.93 -23.26
N LYS A 119 12.30 29.68 -24.37
CA LYS A 119 12.44 29.11 -25.72
C LYS A 119 13.94 29.00 -26.06
N GLY A 120 14.46 27.78 -26.12
CA GLY A 120 15.84 27.48 -26.54
C GLY A 120 16.22 26.03 -26.23
N ARG A 121 17.18 25.44 -26.97
CA ARG A 121 17.69 24.08 -26.73
C ARG A 121 18.29 24.00 -25.32
N VAL A 122 17.54 23.40 -24.40
CA VAL A 122 18.00 22.94 -23.10
C VAL A 122 18.64 21.57 -23.31
N TRP A 123 19.95 21.50 -23.13
CA TRP A 123 20.73 20.26 -23.04
C TRP A 123 20.76 19.79 -21.59
#